data_AF-A0A7K0ZUY5-F1
#
_entry.id   AF-A0A7K0ZUY5-F1
#
_cell.length_a   1.000
_cell.length_b   1.000
_cell.length_c   1.000
_cell.angle_alpha   90.00
_cell.angle_beta   90.00
_cell.angle_gamma   90.00
#
_symmetry.space_group_name_H-M   'P 1'
#
loop_
_entity.id
_entity.type
_entity.pdbx_description
1 polymer ?
#
loop_
_entity_poly.entity_id
_entity_poly.type
_entity_poly.pdbx_seq_one_letter_code
_entity_poly.pdbx_strand_id
1 'polypeptide(L)'
;MPIDPFPYGPFPTTREWYDDDPRDATTLDRLTHLVLVDGRLVDTWSEPVDGTRWQSHADRFDRELRRPEPTPPPPAPYVQALDWLSEVCGGPQAVATLSSDALTDDAIDLPTEYATPGERTRTEAVAELLDAVAARSFDPETSYAFRHALLALQRLDPDTLSRARSAAQVAGGICWAVGKANGLLAPTGPVRVGGIRDALGCSATLSTSGEIVRAGLVGFRRRSDRSHLLPRGLPDLLPLGRVDVLLGSTRERLVRVRDRAEEARTAA
;
A
#
# COMPACT_ATOMS: atom_id res chain seq x y z
N MET A 1 69.31 -42.36 -1.96
CA MET A 1 69.41 -41.04 -2.59
C MET A 1 68.15 -40.27 -2.26
N PRO A 2 68.20 -39.22 -1.42
CA PRO A 2 67.05 -38.38 -1.15
C PRO A 2 66.93 -37.33 -2.27
N ILE A 3 65.73 -37.24 -2.84
CA ILE A 3 65.36 -36.25 -3.85
C ILE A 3 64.98 -34.97 -3.10
N ASP A 4 65.69 -33.90 -3.43
CA ASP A 4 65.53 -32.55 -2.86
C ASP A 4 64.17 -31.97 -3.32
N PRO A 5 63.24 -31.62 -2.41
CA PRO A 5 61.94 -31.09 -2.79
C PRO A 5 62.00 -29.56 -2.87
N PHE A 6 61.84 -29.03 -4.09
CA PHE A 6 61.39 -27.67 -4.40
C PHE A 6 62.28 -26.48 -3.99
N PRO A 7 62.96 -25.82 -4.95
CA PRO A 7 63.60 -24.53 -4.74
C PRO A 7 62.60 -23.41 -5.01
N TYR A 8 61.54 -23.30 -4.22
CA TYR A 8 60.68 -22.11 -4.24
C TYR A 8 61.06 -21.23 -3.04
N GLY A 9 61.78 -20.15 -3.36
CA GLY A 9 62.01 -19.04 -2.42
C GLY A 9 60.69 -18.42 -1.95
N PRO A 10 60.74 -17.58 -0.90
CA PRO A 10 59.54 -16.99 -0.29
C PRO A 10 58.74 -16.21 -1.34
N PHE A 11 57.46 -16.56 -1.50
CA PHE A 11 56.53 -15.80 -2.31
C PHE A 11 56.52 -14.35 -1.80
N PRO A 12 56.75 -13.34 -2.65
CA PRO A 12 56.49 -11.96 -2.26
C PRO A 12 55.01 -11.86 -1.89
N THR A 13 54.74 -11.34 -0.70
CA THR A 13 53.39 -11.01 -0.23
C THR A 13 52.78 -9.96 -1.14
N THR A 14 52.10 -10.40 -2.20
CA THR A 14 51.31 -9.56 -3.10
C THR A 14 50.02 -9.13 -2.40
N ARG A 15 50.15 -8.20 -1.46
CA ARG A 15 49.02 -7.44 -0.89
C ARG A 15 49.19 -5.93 -1.07
N GLU A 16 49.96 -5.52 -2.06
CA GLU A 16 50.23 -4.12 -2.44
C GLU A 16 50.02 -3.90 -3.96
N TRP A 17 48.92 -4.43 -4.53
CA TRP A 17 48.53 -4.17 -5.94
C TRP A 17 47.07 -3.70 -6.07
N TYR A 18 46.54 -3.12 -5.01
CA TYR A 18 45.45 -2.17 -5.11
C TYR A 18 45.92 -0.91 -4.38
N ASP A 19 46.92 -0.25 -4.96
CA ASP A 19 46.85 1.20 -4.94
C ASP A 19 45.47 1.55 -5.50
N ASP A 20 44.66 2.18 -4.67
CA ASP A 20 43.60 3.08 -5.11
C ASP A 20 44.28 4.09 -6.04
N ASP A 21 44.52 3.70 -7.29
CA ASP A 21 44.72 4.61 -8.39
C ASP A 21 43.42 5.41 -8.41
N PRO A 22 43.43 6.69 -8.00
CA PRO A 22 42.32 7.55 -8.24
C PRO A 22 42.35 7.78 -9.75
N ARG A 23 41.85 6.82 -10.51
CA ARG A 23 41.25 7.07 -11.81
C ARG A 23 40.00 7.87 -11.53
N ASP A 24 40.23 9.09 -11.08
CA ASP A 24 39.80 10.28 -11.74
C ASP A 24 38.50 10.00 -12.48
N ALA A 25 37.41 10.23 -11.75
CA ALA A 25 36.05 10.28 -12.31
C ALA A 25 35.95 11.26 -13.50
N THR A 26 37.03 11.99 -13.81
CA THR A 26 37.28 12.80 -15.00
C THR A 26 37.55 12.00 -16.29
N THR A 27 37.72 10.67 -16.23
CA THR A 27 37.97 9.82 -17.42
C THR A 27 36.72 9.46 -18.23
N LEU A 28 35.52 9.69 -17.68
CA LEU A 28 34.24 9.41 -18.37
C LEU A 28 33.95 10.38 -19.52
N ASP A 29 34.59 11.56 -19.52
CA ASP A 29 34.37 12.61 -20.52
C ASP A 29 35.39 12.59 -21.69
N ARG A 30 35.92 11.42 -22.05
CA ARG A 30 36.93 11.32 -23.13
C ARG A 30 36.44 10.49 -24.31
N LEU A 31 36.53 11.09 -25.49
CA LEU A 31 36.38 10.38 -26.77
C LEU A 31 37.72 9.75 -27.14
N THR A 32 37.75 8.42 -27.27
CA THR A 32 38.94 7.70 -27.74
C THR A 32 38.81 7.40 -29.23
N HIS A 33 39.78 7.87 -30.00
CA HIS A 33 39.92 7.58 -31.42
C HIS A 33 40.84 6.38 -31.60
N LEU A 34 40.44 5.45 -32.46
CA LEU A 34 41.20 4.27 -32.82
C LEU A 34 41.46 4.29 -34.33
N VAL A 35 42.74 4.27 -34.73
CA VAL A 35 43.11 4.19 -36.15
C VAL A 35 43.54 2.78 -36.47
N LEU A 36 42.82 2.14 -37.39
CA LEU A 36 43.11 0.80 -37.84
C LEU A 36 43.56 0.80 -39.30
N VAL A 37 44.61 0.04 -39.60
CA VAL A 37 45.11 -0.22 -40.96
C VAL A 37 45.13 -1.73 -41.15
N ASP A 38 44.42 -2.23 -42.16
CA ASP A 38 44.28 -3.67 -42.43
C ASP A 38 43.80 -4.48 -41.20
N GLY A 39 42.85 -3.90 -40.45
CA GLY A 39 42.33 -4.50 -39.21
C GLY A 39 43.29 -4.48 -38.03
N ARG A 40 44.49 -3.90 -38.17
CA ARG A 40 45.47 -3.75 -37.09
C ARG A 40 45.40 -2.34 -36.51
N LEU A 41 45.30 -2.22 -35.19
CA LEU A 41 45.38 -0.94 -34.50
C LEU A 41 46.80 -0.39 -34.65
N VAL A 42 46.92 0.82 -35.21
CA VAL A 42 48.21 1.48 -35.45
C VAL A 42 48.39 2.75 -34.62
N ASP A 43 47.28 3.37 -34.18
CA ASP A 43 47.32 4.56 -33.34
C ASP A 43 46.07 4.66 -32.46
N THR A 44 46.24 5.33 -31.31
CA THR A 44 45.17 5.62 -30.37
C THR A 44 45.45 6.92 -29.64
N TRP A 45 44.46 7.81 -29.62
CA TRP A 45 44.50 9.01 -28.78
C TRP A 45 43.12 9.30 -28.21
N SER A 46 43.07 10.10 -27.15
CA SER A 46 41.83 10.51 -26.50
C SER A 46 41.76 12.01 -26.32
N GLU A 47 40.59 12.60 -26.56
CA GLU A 47 40.32 14.03 -26.38
C GLU A 47 39.06 14.25 -25.52
N PRO A 48 38.88 15.43 -24.90
CA PRO A 48 37.63 15.76 -24.21
C PRO A 48 36.43 15.65 -25.15
N VAL A 49 35.33 15.08 -24.66
CA VAL A 49 34.10 14.91 -25.45
C VAL A 49 33.23 16.16 -25.47
N ASP A 50 33.46 17.10 -24.54
CA ASP A 50 32.71 18.35 -24.40
C ASP A 50 32.83 19.23 -25.66
N GLY A 51 31.70 19.72 -26.16
CA GLY A 51 31.63 20.50 -27.39
C GLY A 51 31.78 19.70 -28.69
N THR A 52 32.01 18.39 -28.63
CA THR A 52 32.05 17.52 -29.81
C THR A 52 30.65 17.02 -30.18
N ARG A 53 30.46 16.53 -31.42
CA ARG A 53 29.21 15.89 -31.85
C ARG A 53 28.85 14.60 -31.06
N TRP A 54 29.78 14.10 -30.24
CA TRP A 54 29.64 12.85 -29.49
C TRP A 54 29.21 13.07 -28.04
N GLN A 55 29.12 14.32 -27.58
CA GLN A 55 28.72 14.67 -26.22
C GLN A 55 27.38 14.03 -25.80
N SER A 56 26.37 14.05 -26.67
CA SER A 56 25.07 13.44 -26.39
C SER A 56 25.12 11.91 -26.18
N HIS A 57 26.10 11.25 -26.80
CA HIS A 57 26.33 9.82 -26.63
C HIS A 57 27.08 9.53 -25.33
N ALA A 58 28.08 10.33 -24.98
CA ALA A 58 28.76 10.27 -23.69
C ALA A 58 27.77 10.50 -22.54
N ASP A 59 26.98 11.57 -22.59
CA ASP A 59 25.93 11.86 -21.60
C ASP A 59 24.95 10.69 -21.42
N ARG A 60 24.59 10.01 -22.51
CA ARG A 60 23.72 8.84 -22.46
C ARG A 60 24.42 7.67 -21.79
N PHE A 61 25.65 7.37 -22.17
CA PHE A 61 26.41 6.29 -21.57
C PHE A 61 26.70 6.54 -20.09
N ASP A 62 26.96 7.79 -19.70
CA ASP A 62 27.10 8.14 -18.29
C ASP A 62 25.80 7.95 -17.51
N ARG A 63 24.64 8.29 -18.11
CA ARG A 63 23.35 7.97 -17.51
C ARG A 63 23.10 6.47 -17.37
N GLU A 64 23.55 5.67 -18.34
CA GLU A 64 23.42 4.20 -18.31
C GLU A 64 24.42 3.54 -17.33
N LEU A 65 25.63 4.11 -17.20
CA LEU A 65 26.70 3.67 -16.31
C LEU A 65 26.55 4.17 -14.89
N ARG A 66 25.79 5.26 -14.68
CA ARG A 66 25.34 5.67 -13.34
C ARG A 66 24.58 4.51 -12.74
N ARG A 67 25.28 3.76 -11.91
CA ARG A 67 24.70 2.74 -11.07
C ARG A 67 23.54 3.42 -10.34
N PRO A 68 22.29 2.95 -10.47
CA PRO A 68 21.20 3.51 -9.69
C PRO A 68 21.64 3.48 -8.24
N GLU A 69 21.43 4.58 -7.52
CA GLU A 69 21.77 4.65 -6.12
C GLU A 69 21.21 3.40 -5.42
N PRO A 70 22.01 2.74 -4.56
CA PRO A 70 21.54 1.57 -3.86
C PRO A 70 20.23 1.93 -3.16
N THR A 71 19.17 1.18 -3.46
CA THR A 71 17.86 1.43 -2.86
C THR A 71 18.03 1.41 -1.35
N PRO A 72 17.51 2.42 -0.61
CA PRO A 72 17.61 2.42 0.84
C PRO A 72 17.06 1.11 1.40
N PRO A 73 17.64 0.59 2.49
CA PRO A 73 17.15 -0.64 3.09
C PRO A 73 15.67 -0.48 3.45
N PRO A 74 14.87 -1.55 3.34
CA PRO A 74 13.47 -1.48 3.73
C PRO A 74 13.35 -1.08 5.21
N PRO A 75 12.28 -0.35 5.60
CA PRO A 75 12.06 -0.01 6.99
C PRO A 75 12.01 -1.26 7.89
N ALA A 76 12.32 -1.10 9.17
CA ALA A 76 12.18 -2.18 10.14
C ALA A 76 10.73 -2.72 10.16
N PRO A 77 10.50 -4.03 10.41
CA PRO A 77 9.17 -4.62 10.35
C PRO A 77 8.12 -3.93 11.25
N TYR A 78 8.51 -3.46 12.44
CA TYR A 78 7.60 -2.74 13.34
C TYR A 78 7.15 -1.39 12.75
N VAL A 79 8.02 -0.69 12.01
CA VAL A 79 7.67 0.56 11.32
C VAL A 79 6.62 0.27 10.26
N GLN A 80 6.81 -0.78 9.46
CA GLN A 80 5.85 -1.15 8.43
C GLN A 80 4.50 -1.55 9.03
N ALA A 81 4.48 -2.25 10.17
CA ALA A 81 3.25 -2.62 10.86
C ALA A 81 2.49 -1.39 11.41
N LEU A 82 3.20 -0.42 12.00
CA LEU A 82 2.60 0.82 12.52
C LEU A 82 2.11 1.74 11.39
N ASP A 83 2.83 1.81 10.28
CA ASP A 83 2.41 2.54 9.07
C ASP A 83 1.12 1.91 8.51
N TRP A 84 1.09 0.58 8.36
CA TRP A 84 -0.10 -0.14 7.90
C TRP A 84 -1.30 0.05 8.84
N LEU A 85 -1.08 -0.06 10.16
CA LEU A 85 -2.13 0.20 11.16
C LEU A 85 -2.69 1.62 11.04
N SER A 86 -1.82 2.60 10.78
CA SER A 86 -2.22 3.99 10.58
C SER A 86 -3.12 4.13 9.35
N GLU A 87 -2.85 3.42 8.26
CA GLU A 87 -3.73 3.42 7.09
C GLU A 87 -5.09 2.79 7.35
N VAL A 88 -5.13 1.69 8.10
CA VAL A 88 -6.39 1.00 8.44
C VAL A 88 -7.24 1.84 9.39
N CYS A 89 -6.62 2.40 10.44
CA CYS A 89 -7.33 3.10 11.52
C CYS A 89 -7.58 4.59 11.21
N GLY A 90 -6.87 5.19 10.25
CA GLY A 90 -7.03 6.60 9.88
C GLY A 90 -6.01 7.55 10.49
N GLY A 91 -4.90 7.01 10.99
CA GLY A 91 -3.72 7.76 11.42
C GLY A 91 -3.13 7.25 12.74
N PRO A 92 -1.93 7.73 13.13
CA PRO A 92 -1.23 7.27 14.33
C PRO A 92 -2.03 7.51 15.62
N GLN A 93 -2.75 8.64 15.71
CA GLN A 93 -3.58 8.94 16.88
C GLN A 93 -4.72 7.90 17.03
N ALA A 94 -5.37 7.53 15.93
CA ALA A 94 -6.43 6.52 15.96
C ALA A 94 -5.89 5.13 16.35
N VAL A 95 -4.66 4.80 15.96
CA VAL A 95 -3.97 3.56 16.40
C VAL A 95 -3.68 3.60 17.90
N ALA A 96 -3.18 4.74 18.40
CA ALA A 96 -2.86 4.91 19.81
C ALA A 96 -4.10 4.78 20.71
N THR A 97 -5.26 5.31 20.28
CA THR A 97 -6.52 5.24 21.02
C THR A 97 -7.37 4.01 20.68
N LEU A 98 -6.86 3.08 19.86
CA LEU A 98 -7.63 1.91 19.45
C LEU A 98 -7.95 1.02 20.65
N SER A 99 -9.24 0.75 20.86
CA SER A 99 -9.75 -0.22 21.85
C SER A 99 -10.39 -1.43 21.16
N SER A 100 -10.49 -2.55 21.89
CA SER A 100 -11.12 -3.79 21.43
C SER A 100 -12.62 -3.88 21.74
N ASP A 101 -13.21 -2.84 22.35
CA ASP A 101 -14.62 -2.84 22.74
C ASP A 101 -15.51 -3.04 21.51
N ALA A 102 -16.56 -3.85 21.59
CA ALA A 102 -17.48 -4.00 20.46
C ALA A 102 -18.16 -2.67 20.10
N LEU A 103 -18.56 -2.48 18.83
CA LEU A 103 -19.48 -1.42 18.46
C LEU A 103 -20.82 -1.71 19.15
N THR A 104 -21.40 -0.69 19.75
CA THR A 104 -22.71 -0.75 20.39
C THR A 104 -23.69 0.08 19.61
N ASP A 105 -24.98 -0.12 19.88
CA ASP A 105 -25.99 0.86 19.49
C ASP A 105 -25.72 2.16 20.24
N ASP A 106 -25.10 3.11 19.57
CA ASP A 106 -24.88 4.46 20.07
C ASP A 106 -26.05 5.39 19.76
N ALA A 107 -27.20 4.81 19.37
CA ALA A 107 -28.42 5.51 19.00
C ALA A 107 -28.18 6.58 17.93
N ILE A 108 -27.21 6.36 17.03
CA ILE A 108 -26.98 7.28 15.92
C ILE A 108 -28.12 7.14 14.91
N ASP A 109 -28.98 8.15 14.94
CA ASP A 109 -30.03 8.35 13.95
C ASP A 109 -29.49 8.88 12.61
N LEU A 110 -30.26 8.66 11.55
CA LEU A 110 -30.02 9.35 10.29
C LEU A 110 -30.20 10.87 10.48
N PRO A 111 -29.47 11.72 9.74
CA PRO A 111 -29.68 13.16 9.78
C PRO A 111 -31.15 13.50 9.54
N THR A 112 -31.63 14.56 10.17
CA THR A 112 -32.98 15.10 9.91
C THR A 112 -32.96 16.15 8.80
N GLU A 113 -31.80 16.78 8.59
CA GLU A 113 -31.56 17.81 7.58
C GLU A 113 -30.89 17.21 6.34
N TYR A 114 -31.50 17.43 5.17
CA TYR A 114 -30.97 17.01 3.86
C TYR A 114 -31.09 18.15 2.86
N ALA A 115 -30.22 18.19 1.85
CA ALA A 115 -30.30 19.22 0.82
C ALA A 115 -31.57 19.08 -0.03
N THR A 116 -32.04 17.84 -0.23
CA THR A 116 -33.27 17.57 -0.98
C THR A 116 -34.07 16.40 -0.39
N PRO A 117 -35.40 16.35 -0.60
CA PRO A 117 -36.21 15.18 -0.22
C PRO A 117 -35.75 13.88 -0.89
N GLY A 118 -35.24 13.95 -2.13
CA GLY A 118 -34.74 12.77 -2.84
C GLY A 118 -33.48 12.17 -2.21
N GLU A 119 -32.60 13.02 -1.66
CA GLU A 119 -31.42 12.58 -0.91
C GLU A 119 -31.83 11.85 0.38
N ARG A 120 -32.81 12.40 1.11
CA ARG A 120 -33.39 11.78 2.30
C ARG A 120 -33.93 10.39 2.00
N THR A 121 -34.86 10.29 1.05
CA THR A 121 -35.50 9.02 0.67
C THR A 121 -34.46 7.98 0.24
N ARG A 122 -33.41 8.39 -0.47
CA ARG A 122 -32.35 7.47 -0.87
C ARG A 122 -31.51 7.00 0.32
N THR A 123 -31.16 7.90 1.23
CA THR A 123 -30.37 7.57 2.43
C THR A 123 -31.14 6.61 3.33
N GLU A 124 -32.42 6.87 3.55
CA GLU A 124 -33.34 5.97 4.28
C GLU A 124 -33.42 4.60 3.60
N ALA A 125 -33.62 4.55 2.27
CA ALA A 125 -33.64 3.28 1.54
C ALA A 125 -32.31 2.51 1.59
N VAL A 126 -31.16 3.20 1.60
CA VAL A 126 -29.85 2.54 1.78
C VAL A 126 -29.75 1.96 3.18
N ALA A 127 -30.15 2.72 4.21
CA ALA A 127 -30.13 2.28 5.60
C ALA A 127 -30.99 1.04 5.82
N GLU A 128 -32.23 1.02 5.32
CA GLU A 128 -33.14 -0.13 5.41
C GLU A 128 -32.55 -1.39 4.75
N LEU A 129 -31.91 -1.23 3.58
CA LEU A 129 -31.25 -2.34 2.89
C LEU A 129 -30.03 -2.86 3.66
N LEU A 130 -29.26 -1.98 4.30
CA LEU A 130 -28.12 -2.37 5.13
C LEU A 130 -28.58 -3.14 6.37
N ASP A 131 -29.62 -2.67 7.06
CA ASP A 131 -30.18 -3.33 8.23
C ASP A 131 -30.73 -4.73 7.85
N ALA A 132 -31.44 -4.84 6.71
CA ALA A 132 -31.95 -6.10 6.20
C ALA A 132 -30.84 -7.09 5.81
N VAL A 133 -29.73 -6.61 5.23
CA VAL A 133 -28.57 -7.45 4.90
C VAL A 133 -27.84 -7.89 6.17
N ALA A 134 -27.63 -6.97 7.13
CA ALA A 134 -27.01 -7.27 8.41
C ALA A 134 -27.77 -8.39 9.13
N ALA A 135 -29.09 -8.25 9.30
CA ALA A 135 -29.93 -9.24 9.96
C ALA A 135 -29.92 -10.63 9.29
N ARG A 136 -29.69 -10.70 7.98
CA ARG A 136 -29.72 -11.96 7.21
C ARG A 136 -28.36 -12.64 7.09
N SER A 137 -27.27 -11.86 7.05
CA SER A 137 -25.96 -12.34 6.59
C SER A 137 -24.83 -12.11 7.59
N PHE A 138 -25.06 -11.30 8.62
CA PHE A 138 -24.03 -10.84 9.56
C PHE A 138 -24.55 -10.86 11.01
N ASP A 139 -23.68 -10.51 11.94
CA ASP A 139 -24.02 -10.23 13.33
C ASP A 139 -24.61 -8.80 13.52
N PRO A 140 -25.25 -8.51 14.68
CA PRO A 140 -25.80 -7.19 14.96
C PRO A 140 -24.76 -6.05 14.95
N GLU A 141 -23.53 -6.32 15.36
CA GLU A 141 -22.45 -5.33 15.40
C GLU A 141 -22.15 -4.75 14.01
N THR A 142 -22.25 -5.62 13.00
CA THR A 142 -22.07 -5.23 11.60
C THR A 142 -23.10 -4.18 11.13
N SER A 143 -24.31 -4.18 11.70
CA SER A 143 -25.33 -3.15 11.40
C SER A 143 -24.86 -1.76 11.84
N TYR A 144 -24.22 -1.67 13.01
CA TYR A 144 -23.66 -0.41 13.51
C TYR A 144 -22.51 0.06 12.61
N ALA A 145 -21.61 -0.84 12.22
CA ALA A 145 -20.53 -0.51 11.28
C ALA A 145 -21.05 -0.01 9.92
N PHE A 146 -22.13 -0.61 9.40
CA PHE A 146 -22.79 -0.14 8.18
C PHE A 146 -23.42 1.23 8.35
N ARG A 147 -24.05 1.51 9.50
CA ARG A 147 -24.62 2.83 9.82
C ARG A 147 -23.53 3.91 9.87
N HIS A 148 -22.44 3.65 10.60
CA HIS A 148 -21.29 4.56 10.63
C HIS A 148 -20.71 4.81 9.23
N ALA A 149 -20.59 3.75 8.41
CA ALA A 149 -20.10 3.87 7.04
C ALA A 149 -21.04 4.71 6.15
N LEU A 150 -22.36 4.56 6.27
CA LEU A 150 -23.32 5.37 5.51
C LEU A 150 -23.20 6.86 5.86
N LEU A 151 -23.17 7.18 7.14
CA LEU A 151 -23.10 8.56 7.63
C LEU A 151 -21.74 9.20 7.33
N ALA A 152 -20.68 8.41 7.45
CA ALA A 152 -19.35 8.77 7.00
C ALA A 152 -19.34 9.14 5.51
N LEU A 153 -19.94 8.30 4.67
CA LEU A 153 -19.97 8.49 3.24
C LEU A 153 -20.78 9.74 2.88
N GLN A 154 -21.95 9.95 3.50
CA GLN A 154 -22.75 11.15 3.28
C GLN A 154 -21.98 12.44 3.61
N ARG A 155 -21.21 12.44 4.71
CA ARG A 155 -20.42 13.60 5.12
C ARG A 155 -19.20 13.86 4.24
N LEU A 156 -18.52 12.80 3.80
CA LEU A 156 -17.24 12.92 3.09
C LEU A 156 -17.41 13.02 1.57
N ASP A 157 -18.39 12.31 1.02
CA ASP A 157 -18.64 12.21 -0.41
C ASP A 157 -20.15 11.97 -0.69
N PRO A 158 -20.99 13.01 -0.51
CA PRO A 158 -22.42 12.91 -0.79
C PRO A 158 -22.72 12.62 -2.27
N ASP A 159 -21.77 12.90 -3.18
CA ASP A 159 -21.92 12.61 -4.61
C ASP A 159 -22.02 11.10 -4.89
N THR A 160 -21.35 10.27 -4.09
CA THR A 160 -21.48 8.81 -4.21
C THR A 160 -22.93 8.35 -3.95
N LEU A 161 -23.64 8.98 -3.01
CA LEU A 161 -25.07 8.71 -2.77
C LEU A 161 -25.96 9.34 -3.85
N SER A 162 -25.67 10.58 -4.25
CA SER A 162 -26.51 11.35 -5.17
C SER A 162 -26.46 10.81 -6.62
N ARG A 163 -25.31 10.29 -7.06
CA ARG A 163 -25.08 9.79 -8.42
C ARG A 163 -25.27 8.28 -8.59
N ALA A 164 -25.45 7.53 -7.51
CA ALA A 164 -25.69 6.09 -7.61
C ALA A 164 -26.96 5.77 -8.39
N ARG A 165 -26.94 4.67 -9.15
CA ARG A 165 -28.09 4.26 -9.97
C ARG A 165 -29.25 3.74 -9.12
N SER A 166 -28.96 3.24 -7.92
CA SER A 166 -29.96 2.74 -6.98
C SER A 166 -29.42 2.70 -5.54
N ALA A 167 -30.32 2.67 -4.55
CA ALA A 167 -29.96 2.47 -3.15
C ALA A 167 -29.23 1.12 -2.93
N ALA A 168 -29.71 0.05 -3.59
CA ALA A 168 -29.07 -1.26 -3.54
C ALA A 168 -27.61 -1.25 -4.03
N GLN A 169 -27.28 -0.40 -5.00
CA GLN A 169 -25.90 -0.24 -5.46
C GLN A 169 -24.99 0.31 -4.36
N VAL A 170 -25.45 1.35 -3.64
CA VAL A 170 -24.66 1.95 -2.54
C VAL A 170 -24.59 1.01 -1.35
N ALA A 171 -25.72 0.43 -0.94
CA ALA A 171 -25.77 -0.56 0.14
C ALA A 171 -24.82 -1.72 -0.13
N GLY A 172 -24.83 -2.27 -1.35
CA GLY A 172 -23.91 -3.32 -1.77
C GLY A 172 -22.43 -2.89 -1.75
N GLY A 173 -22.15 -1.64 -2.10
CA GLY A 173 -20.80 -1.06 -1.99
C GLY A 173 -20.32 -0.94 -0.54
N ILE A 174 -21.19 -0.47 0.36
CA ILE A 174 -20.92 -0.38 1.81
C ILE A 174 -20.68 -1.79 2.39
N CYS A 175 -21.57 -2.75 2.13
CA CYS A 175 -21.41 -4.14 2.55
C CYS A 175 -20.08 -4.72 2.09
N TRP A 176 -19.68 -4.45 0.83
CA TRP A 176 -18.41 -4.92 0.31
C TRP A 176 -17.21 -4.26 1.01
N ALA A 177 -17.21 -2.93 1.14
CA ALA A 177 -16.10 -2.18 1.70
C ALA A 177 -15.88 -2.49 3.19
N VAL A 178 -16.95 -2.41 4.00
CA VAL A 178 -16.92 -2.71 5.44
C VAL A 178 -16.63 -4.20 5.66
N GLY A 179 -17.22 -5.08 4.84
CA GLY A 179 -16.95 -6.51 4.90
C GLY A 179 -15.48 -6.86 4.63
N LYS A 180 -14.83 -6.21 3.66
CA LYS A 180 -13.40 -6.40 3.41
C LYS A 180 -12.51 -5.75 4.46
N ALA A 181 -12.91 -4.60 5.02
CA ALA A 181 -12.18 -3.95 6.11
C ALA A 181 -12.15 -4.79 7.40
N ASN A 182 -13.14 -5.66 7.58
CA ASN A 182 -13.28 -6.54 8.74
C ASN A 182 -12.99 -8.03 8.45
N GLY A 183 -12.52 -8.36 7.24
CA GLY A 183 -12.23 -9.75 6.87
C GLY A 183 -13.46 -10.67 6.88
N LEU A 184 -14.68 -10.13 6.75
CA LEU A 184 -15.94 -10.88 6.80
C LEU A 184 -16.24 -11.62 5.50
N LEU A 185 -15.65 -11.18 4.39
CA LEU A 185 -15.94 -11.71 3.06
C LEU A 185 -14.93 -12.76 2.62
N ALA A 186 -15.42 -13.79 1.92
CA ALA A 186 -14.60 -14.79 1.28
C ALA A 186 -13.49 -14.16 0.37
N PRO A 187 -12.32 -14.81 0.25
CA PRO A 187 -11.99 -16.13 0.80
C PRO A 187 -11.60 -16.15 2.28
N THR A 188 -11.31 -14.98 2.87
CA THR A 188 -10.83 -14.88 4.26
C THR A 188 -11.95 -15.10 5.28
N GLY A 189 -13.13 -14.54 5.01
CA GLY A 189 -14.28 -14.60 5.90
C GLY A 189 -15.39 -15.56 5.45
N PRO A 190 -16.38 -15.80 6.33
CA PRO A 190 -17.43 -16.79 6.11
C PRO A 190 -18.49 -16.34 5.10
N VAL A 191 -18.64 -15.02 4.88
CA VAL A 191 -19.74 -14.48 4.06
C VAL A 191 -19.35 -14.45 2.58
N ARG A 192 -20.21 -15.04 1.74
CA ARG A 192 -20.04 -15.00 0.29
C ARG A 192 -20.68 -13.74 -0.28
N VAL A 193 -19.95 -13.05 -1.16
CA VAL A 193 -20.44 -11.85 -1.89
C VAL A 193 -21.74 -12.15 -2.66
N GLY A 194 -21.89 -13.37 -3.18
CA GLY A 194 -23.13 -13.81 -3.84
C GLY A 194 -24.36 -13.76 -2.92
N GLY A 195 -24.22 -14.16 -1.65
CA GLY A 195 -25.34 -14.10 -0.70
C GLY A 195 -25.79 -12.67 -0.39
N ILE A 196 -24.84 -11.73 -0.29
CA ILE A 196 -25.13 -10.30 -0.12
C ILE A 196 -25.87 -9.76 -1.34
N ARG A 197 -25.39 -10.12 -2.54
CA ARG A 197 -25.98 -9.73 -3.80
C ARG A 197 -27.44 -10.20 -3.91
N ASP A 198 -27.69 -11.45 -3.56
CA ASP A 198 -29.02 -12.04 -3.57
C ASP A 198 -29.92 -11.39 -2.51
N ALA A 199 -29.36 -11.05 -1.34
CA ALA A 199 -30.10 -10.34 -0.29
C ALA A 199 -30.53 -8.93 -0.71
N LEU A 200 -29.71 -8.23 -1.50
CA LEU A 200 -29.99 -6.91 -2.05
C LEU A 200 -30.81 -6.95 -3.35
N GLY A 201 -31.05 -8.13 -3.93
CA GLY A 201 -31.72 -8.28 -5.22
C GLY A 201 -31.01 -7.58 -6.38
N CYS A 202 -29.69 -7.36 -6.28
CA CYS A 202 -28.94 -6.63 -7.30
C CYS A 202 -28.18 -7.60 -8.23
N SER A 203 -28.06 -7.32 -9.53
CA SER A 203 -27.25 -8.14 -10.44
C SER A 203 -25.80 -7.65 -10.58
N ALA A 204 -25.52 -6.43 -10.10
CA ALA A 204 -24.24 -5.77 -10.28
C ALA A 204 -23.11 -6.40 -9.44
N THR A 205 -21.88 -6.29 -9.95
CA THR A 205 -20.68 -6.67 -9.21
C THR A 205 -20.46 -5.72 -8.03
N LEU A 206 -20.48 -6.27 -6.81
CA LEU A 206 -20.35 -5.46 -5.58
C LEU A 206 -18.97 -4.83 -5.42
N SER A 207 -17.90 -5.44 -5.96
CA SER A 207 -16.55 -4.85 -5.87
C SER A 207 -16.43 -3.52 -6.59
N THR A 208 -17.06 -3.34 -7.75
CA THR A 208 -17.03 -2.06 -8.47
C THR A 208 -17.67 -0.93 -7.66
N SER A 209 -18.84 -1.19 -7.07
CA SER A 209 -19.52 -0.20 -6.22
C SER A 209 -18.79 -0.03 -4.88
N GLY A 210 -18.19 -1.12 -4.38
CA GLY A 210 -17.38 -1.13 -3.18
C GLY A 210 -16.11 -0.29 -3.30
N GLU A 211 -15.44 -0.30 -4.46
CA GLU A 211 -14.28 0.57 -4.72
C GLU A 211 -14.66 2.05 -4.76
N ILE A 212 -15.85 2.39 -5.29
CA ILE A 212 -16.38 3.77 -5.27
C ILE A 212 -16.65 4.19 -3.81
N VAL A 213 -17.37 3.38 -3.05
CA VAL A 213 -17.65 3.65 -1.62
C VAL A 213 -16.35 3.74 -0.83
N ARG A 214 -15.40 2.85 -1.08
CA ARG A 214 -14.07 2.88 -0.45
C ARG A 214 -13.35 4.20 -0.75
N ALA A 215 -13.38 4.66 -1.99
CA ALA A 215 -12.77 5.95 -2.36
C ALA A 215 -13.42 7.11 -1.61
N GLY A 216 -14.77 7.16 -1.54
CA GLY A 216 -15.50 8.18 -0.78
C GLY A 216 -15.21 8.16 0.73
N LEU A 217 -15.14 6.97 1.34
CA LEU A 217 -14.83 6.80 2.76
C LEU A 217 -13.39 7.17 3.12
N VAL A 218 -12.44 6.84 2.25
CA VAL A 218 -11.02 7.18 2.42
C VAL A 218 -10.80 8.67 2.20
N GLY A 219 -11.49 9.27 1.22
CA GLY A 219 -11.36 10.68 0.84
C GLY A 219 -9.95 11.01 0.33
N PHE A 220 -9.46 12.21 0.66
CA PHE A 220 -8.13 12.70 0.26
C PHE A 220 -6.99 12.22 1.18
N ARG A 221 -7.20 11.18 2.00
CA ARG A 221 -6.14 10.68 2.88
C ARG A 221 -4.97 10.17 2.04
N ARG A 222 -3.77 10.63 2.37
CA ARG A 222 -2.53 10.16 1.76
C ARG A 222 -2.35 8.68 2.10
N ARG A 223 -2.53 7.82 1.11
CA ARG A 223 -2.12 6.42 1.20
C ARG A 223 -0.62 6.35 1.00
N SER A 224 0.06 5.48 1.72
CA SER A 224 1.45 5.21 1.38
C SER A 224 1.48 4.54 0.00
N ASP A 225 2.42 4.99 -0.83
CA ASP A 225 2.71 4.31 -2.11
C ASP A 225 3.18 2.85 -1.89
N ARG A 226 3.44 2.48 -0.63
CA ARG A 226 3.86 1.15 -0.16
C ARG A 226 2.71 0.18 0.10
N SER A 227 1.47 0.55 -0.18
CA SER A 227 0.29 -0.32 -0.01
C SER A 227 0.39 -1.69 -0.69
N HIS A 228 1.28 -1.87 -1.67
CA HIS A 228 1.54 -3.16 -2.32
C HIS A 228 2.46 -4.10 -1.53
N LEU A 229 3.15 -3.60 -0.50
CA LEU A 229 4.04 -4.38 0.36
C LEU A 229 3.37 -4.58 1.72
N LEU A 230 2.32 -5.41 1.76
CA LEU A 230 1.74 -5.82 3.02
C LEU A 230 2.81 -6.57 3.82
N PRO A 231 3.19 -6.12 5.04
CA PRO A 231 4.15 -6.83 5.86
C PRO A 231 3.66 -8.26 6.12
N ARG A 232 4.57 -9.23 6.03
CA ARG A 232 4.23 -10.64 6.24
C ARG A 232 3.60 -10.83 7.63
N GLY A 233 2.48 -11.54 7.69
CA GLY A 233 1.78 -11.87 8.93
C GLY A 233 0.70 -10.87 9.36
N LEU A 234 0.55 -9.74 8.66
CA LEU A 234 -0.58 -8.83 8.87
C LEU A 234 -1.84 -9.35 8.17
N PRO A 235 -3.04 -9.07 8.71
CA PRO A 235 -4.29 -9.47 8.07
C PRO A 235 -4.50 -8.68 6.77
N ASP A 236 -5.00 -9.37 5.74
CA ASP A 236 -5.40 -8.77 4.47
C ASP A 236 -6.75 -8.06 4.64
N LEU A 237 -6.70 -6.80 5.10
CA LEU A 237 -7.85 -5.95 5.33
C LEU A 237 -7.83 -4.76 4.37
N LEU A 238 -9.02 -4.33 3.95
CA LEU A 238 -9.17 -3.12 3.14
C LEU A 238 -9.02 -1.86 4.02
N PRO A 239 -8.02 -0.99 3.78
CA PRO A 239 -7.82 0.20 4.60
C PRO A 239 -8.87 1.27 4.25
N LEU A 240 -9.81 1.49 5.18
CA LEU A 240 -10.81 2.57 5.12
C LEU A 240 -10.38 3.83 5.87
N GLY A 241 -9.35 3.75 6.72
CA GLY A 241 -8.86 4.87 7.50
C GLY A 241 -9.85 5.31 8.58
N ARG A 242 -10.57 4.36 9.17
CA ARG A 242 -11.72 4.62 10.05
C ARG A 242 -11.89 3.50 11.07
N VAL A 243 -11.80 3.84 12.35
CA VAL A 243 -12.00 2.87 13.46
C VAL A 243 -13.48 2.61 13.77
N ASP A 244 -14.36 3.56 13.44
CA ASP A 244 -15.81 3.52 13.69
C ASP A 244 -16.56 2.54 12.77
N VAL A 245 -15.85 1.93 11.81
CA VAL A 245 -16.39 0.88 10.93
C VAL A 245 -15.72 -0.48 11.18
N LEU A 246 -14.85 -0.58 12.19
CA LEU A 246 -14.17 -1.82 12.55
C LEU A 246 -14.90 -2.51 13.70
N LEU A 247 -15.18 -3.79 13.53
CA LEU A 247 -15.80 -4.63 14.55
C LEU A 247 -14.81 -4.87 15.71
N GLY A 248 -15.33 -5.15 16.90
CA GLY A 248 -14.55 -5.40 18.11
C GLY A 248 -13.56 -6.55 17.92
N SER A 249 -13.98 -7.63 17.26
CA SER A 249 -13.10 -8.75 16.92
C SER A 249 -11.93 -8.36 15.99
N THR A 250 -12.18 -7.50 15.01
CA THR A 250 -11.14 -6.92 14.14
C THR A 250 -10.22 -6.02 14.96
N ARG A 251 -10.77 -5.11 15.75
CA ARG A 251 -10.01 -4.18 16.58
C ARG A 251 -9.14 -4.89 17.60
N GLU A 252 -9.63 -5.95 18.24
CA GLU A 252 -8.86 -6.80 19.15
C GLU A 252 -7.63 -7.39 18.45
N ARG A 253 -7.78 -7.86 17.20
CA ARG A 253 -6.66 -8.34 16.39
C ARG A 253 -5.67 -7.24 16.06
N LEU A 254 -6.14 -6.05 15.72
CA LEU A 254 -5.29 -4.89 15.41
C LEU A 254 -4.55 -4.37 16.65
N VAL A 255 -5.18 -4.36 17.82
CA VAL A 255 -4.56 -4.04 19.11
C VAL A 255 -3.38 -4.98 19.38
N ARG A 256 -3.56 -6.30 19.19
CA ARG A 256 -2.44 -7.25 19.31
C ARG A 256 -1.30 -6.99 18.32
N VAL A 257 -1.58 -6.49 17.11
CA VAL A 257 -0.54 -6.11 16.14
C VAL A 257 0.19 -4.86 16.62
N ARG A 258 -0.55 -3.85 17.09
CA ARG A 258 0.00 -2.60 17.64
C ARG A 258 0.93 -2.91 18.80
N ASP A 259 0.46 -3.64 19.79
CA ASP A 259 1.21 -3.89 21.03
C ASP A 259 2.52 -4.64 20.73
N ARG A 260 2.50 -5.64 19.84
CA ARG A 260 3.73 -6.33 19.39
C ARG A 260 4.69 -5.42 18.63
N ALA A 261 4.17 -4.53 17.79
CA ALA A 261 5.01 -3.59 17.04
C ALA A 261 5.64 -2.56 17.98
N GLU A 262 4.91 -2.13 19.00
CA GLU A 262 5.40 -1.24 20.05
C GLU A 262 6.48 -1.88 20.92
N GLU A 263 6.28 -3.13 21.36
CA GLU A 263 7.29 -3.92 22.07
C GLU A 263 8.58 -4.05 21.24
N ALA A 264 8.45 -4.38 19.95
CA ALA A 264 9.58 -4.49 19.04
C ALA A 264 10.29 -3.14 18.81
N ARG A 265 9.55 -2.03 18.83
CA ARG A 265 10.11 -0.67 18.74
C ARG A 265 10.93 -0.31 19.97
N THR A 266 10.47 -0.71 21.16
CA THR A 266 11.20 -0.45 22.41
C THR A 266 12.44 -1.33 22.56
N ALA A 267 12.45 -2.52 21.94
CA ALA A 267 13.58 -3.44 21.98
C ALA A 267 14.70 -3.15 20.96
N ALA A 268 14.43 -2.29 19.96
CA ALA A 268 15.35 -1.91 18.88
C ALA A 268 16.20 -0.68 19.25
#